data_AF-A0A953F7Y7-F1
#
_entry.id   AF-A0A953F7Y7-F1
#
_cell.length_a   1.000
_cell.length_b   1.000
_cell.length_c   1.000
_cell.angle_alpha   90.00
_cell.angle_beta   90.00
_cell.angle_gamma   90.00
#
_symmetry.space_group_name_H-M   'P 1'
#
loop_
_entity.id
_entity.type
_entity.pdbx_description
1 polymer ?
#
loop_
_entity_poly.entity_id
_entity_poly.type
_entity_poly.pdbx_seq_one_letter_code
_entity_poly.pdbx_strand_id
1 'polypeptide(L)'
;MSLGIQFPGIKTDGELIIDGHHRYIASLLANIELEVYPSFKTSATSTYHWNTVLLSEEDWDTPTKIKLLNEKDALFNQIDLKYLELILESA
;
A
#
# COMPACT_ATOMS: atom_id res chain seq x y z
N MET A 1 -5.88 10.42 6.26
CA MET A 1 -6.84 10.67 5.17
C MET A 1 -7.37 12.11 5.25
N SER A 2 -6.53 13.12 5.08
CA SER A 2 -6.93 14.54 5.14
C SER A 2 -7.53 15.08 3.84
N LEU A 3 -7.36 14.36 2.72
CA LEU A 3 -7.80 14.77 1.38
C LEU A 3 -8.95 13.91 0.81
N GLY A 4 -9.56 13.05 1.64
CA GLY A 4 -10.62 12.13 1.17
C GLY A 4 -10.13 10.96 0.31
N ILE A 5 -8.81 10.77 0.16
CA ILE A 5 -8.21 9.62 -0.52
C ILE A 5 -8.36 8.37 0.34
N GLN A 6 -8.92 7.34 -0.28
CA GLN A 6 -9.08 6.00 0.25
C GLN A 6 -7.84 5.16 -0.06
N PHE A 7 -7.47 4.30 0.88
CA PHE A 7 -6.44 3.30 0.70
C PHE A 7 -7.08 1.91 0.82
N PRO A 8 -6.69 0.94 -0.03
CA PRO A 8 -7.10 -0.43 0.17
C PRO A 8 -6.69 -0.92 1.56
N GLY A 9 -7.54 -1.70 2.20
CA GLY A 9 -7.21 -2.33 3.48
C GLY A 9 -6.05 -3.33 3.40
N ILE A 10 -5.79 -3.97 4.53
CA ILE A 10 -4.80 -5.04 4.66
C ILE A 10 -5.50 -6.39 4.80
N LYS A 11 -4.88 -7.45 4.29
CA LYS A 11 -5.37 -8.83 4.48
C LYS A 11 -4.53 -9.54 5.52
N THR A 12 -5.17 -10.25 6.44
CA THR A 12 -4.51 -10.94 7.55
C THR A 12 -4.96 -12.39 7.68
N ASP A 13 -4.07 -13.26 8.15
CA ASP A 13 -4.40 -14.62 8.61
C ASP A 13 -3.85 -14.77 10.03
N GLY A 14 -4.72 -14.54 11.02
CA GLY A 14 -4.30 -14.36 12.41
C GLY A 14 -3.38 -13.14 12.56
N GLU A 15 -2.18 -13.35 13.12
CA GLU A 15 -1.19 -12.29 13.32
C GLU A 15 -0.32 -12.01 12.08
N LEU A 16 -0.52 -12.75 10.99
CA LEU A 16 0.26 -12.61 9.76
C LEU A 16 -0.42 -11.65 8.79
N ILE A 17 0.29 -10.61 8.36
CA ILE A 17 -0.14 -9.78 7.23
C ILE A 17 0.17 -10.52 5.92
N ILE A 18 -0.86 -10.83 5.16
CA ILE A 18 -0.80 -11.54 3.89
C ILE A 18 -0.62 -10.58 2.71
N ASP A 19 -1.27 -9.42 2.77
CA ASP A 19 -1.25 -8.39 1.73
C ASP A 19 -1.39 -7.01 2.38
N GLY A 20 -0.59 -6.05 1.90
CA GLY A 20 -0.62 -4.67 2.38
C GLY A 20 0.34 -4.36 3.51
N HIS A 21 1.43 -5.10 3.65
CA HIS A 21 2.44 -4.87 4.69
C HIS A 21 3.05 -3.45 4.63
N HIS A 22 3.31 -2.89 3.44
CA HIS A 22 3.73 -1.49 3.30
C HIS A 22 2.63 -0.50 3.74
N ARG A 23 1.37 -0.80 3.42
CA ARG A 23 0.23 0.03 3.85
C ARG A 23 0.09 0.03 5.37
N TYR A 24 0.25 -1.13 6.00
CA TYR A 24 0.25 -1.24 7.47
C TYR A 24 1.34 -0.39 8.12
N ILE A 25 2.58 -0.46 7.63
CA ILE A 25 3.66 0.39 8.15
C ILE A 25 3.33 1.87 7.96
N ALA A 26 2.91 2.26 6.77
CA ALA A 26 2.56 3.65 6.48
C ALA A 26 1.42 4.16 7.36
N SER A 27 0.42 3.32 7.65
CA SER A 27 -0.71 3.69 8.50
C SER A 27 -0.28 3.91 9.95
N LEU A 28 0.65 3.10 10.47
CA LEU A 28 1.24 3.31 11.79
C LEU A 28 2.00 4.64 11.85
N LEU A 29 2.84 4.92 10.85
CA LEU A 29 3.63 6.16 10.78
C LEU A 29 2.74 7.40 10.65
N ALA A 30 1.66 7.31 9.89
CA ALA A 30 0.72 8.39 9.68
C ALA A 30 -0.35 8.50 10.77
N ASN A 31 -0.37 7.57 11.74
CA ASN A 31 -1.44 7.42 12.74
C ASN A 31 -2.85 7.37 12.11
N ILE A 32 -3.00 6.53 11.09
CA ILE A 32 -4.24 6.30 10.34
C ILE A 32 -4.65 4.84 10.54
N GLU A 33 -5.94 4.63 10.74
CA GLU A 33 -6.53 3.29 10.77
C GLU A 33 -6.79 2.77 9.34
N LEU A 34 -6.46 1.51 9.10
CA LEU A 34 -6.78 0.81 7.86
C LEU A 34 -7.82 -0.26 8.13
N GLU A 35 -8.67 -0.51 7.14
CA GLU A 35 -9.55 -1.67 7.16
C GLU A 35 -8.73 -2.96 7.16
N VAL A 36 -9.15 -3.91 8.00
CA VAL A 36 -8.50 -5.22 8.13
C VAL A 36 -9.46 -6.30 7.67
N TYR A 37 -9.02 -7.08 6.69
CA TYR A 37 -9.80 -8.16 6.10
C TYR A 37 -9.17 -9.51 6.45
N PRO A 38 -9.93 -10.45 7.04
CA PRO A 38 -9.43 -11.81 7.21
C PRO A 38 -9.26 -12.47 5.84
N SER A 39 -8.21 -13.26 5.70
CA SER A 39 -7.85 -14.02 4.51
C SER A 39 -7.18 -15.33 4.92
N PHE A 40 -6.71 -16.10 3.94
CA PHE A 40 -6.16 -17.43 4.17
C PHE A 40 -4.74 -17.50 3.61
N LYS A 41 -3.80 -17.98 4.42
CA LYS A 41 -2.50 -18.43 3.91
C LYS A 41 -2.68 -19.72 3.12
N THR A 42 -1.86 -19.90 2.11
CA THR A 42 -1.78 -21.14 1.34
C THR A 42 -0.44 -21.82 1.59
N SER A 43 -0.27 -23.05 1.11
CA SER A 43 1.03 -23.73 1.15
C SER A 43 2.13 -23.01 0.36
N ALA A 44 1.76 -22.13 -0.58
CA ALA A 44 2.69 -21.30 -1.35
C ALA A 44 3.07 -19.99 -0.65
N THR A 45 2.46 -19.66 0.51
CA THR A 45 2.72 -18.42 1.23
C THR A 45 4.03 -18.53 2.01
N SER A 46 5.04 -17.75 1.60
CA SER A 46 6.27 -17.57 2.37
C SER A 46 6.06 -16.56 3.50
N THR A 47 6.53 -16.91 4.70
CA THR A 47 6.48 -16.05 5.89
C THR A 47 7.85 -15.46 6.20
N TYR A 48 7.86 -14.18 6.56
CA TYR A 48 9.07 -13.43 6.90
C TYR A 48 8.88 -12.71 8.23
N HIS A 49 9.92 -12.65 9.04
CA HIS A 49 9.91 -11.85 10.27
C HIS A 49 10.43 -10.44 9.97
N TRP A 50 9.82 -9.42 10.57
CA TRP A 50 10.22 -8.03 10.35
C TRP A 50 11.70 -7.75 10.66
N ASN A 51 12.26 -8.41 11.68
CA ASN A 51 13.69 -8.30 12.02
C ASN A 51 14.65 -8.90 10.97
N THR A 52 14.13 -9.59 9.95
CA THR A 52 14.90 -10.15 8.83
C THR A 52 14.76 -9.34 7.54
N VAL A 53 13.88 -8.34 7.51
CA VAL A 53 13.65 -7.49 6.33
C VAL A 53 14.74 -6.42 6.26
N LEU A 54 15.37 -6.30 5.08
CA LEU A 54 16.32 -5.23 4.77
C LEU A 54 15.63 -4.18 3.92
N LEU A 55 15.76 -2.90 4.31
CA LEU A 55 15.30 -1.79 3.49
C LEU A 55 16.39 -1.45 2.47
N SER A 56 15.98 -1.27 1.22
CA SER A 56 16.86 -0.81 0.14
C SER A 56 16.38 0.56 -0.34
N GLU A 57 17.33 1.42 -0.69
CA GLU A 57 17.06 2.71 -1.36
C GLU A 57 16.89 2.55 -2.88
N GLU A 58 17.18 1.35 -3.41
CA GLU A 58 17.01 1.07 -4.83
C GLU A 58 15.53 1.02 -5.20
N ASP A 59 15.14 1.88 -6.15
CA ASP A 59 13.80 1.88 -6.72
C ASP A 59 13.73 0.87 -7.88
N TRP A 60 12.88 -0.14 -7.70
CA TRP A 60 12.67 -1.21 -8.67
C TRP A 60 11.48 -0.93 -9.58
N ASP A 61 10.73 0.15 -9.35
CA ASP A 61 9.56 0.49 -10.14
C ASP A 61 9.94 1.26 -11.41
N THR A 62 9.36 0.86 -12.53
CA THR A 62 9.57 1.57 -13.80
C THR A 62 8.58 2.74 -13.90
N PRO A 63 8.94 3.84 -14.59
CA PRO A 63 8.03 4.98 -14.79
C PRO A 63 6.69 4.56 -15.41
N THR A 64 6.70 3.57 -16.30
CA THR A 64 5.48 3.02 -16.92
C THR A 64 4.61 2.29 -15.89
N LYS A 65 5.21 1.51 -14.99
CA LYS A 65 4.49 0.81 -13.92
C LYS A 65 3.89 1.81 -12.93
N ILE A 66 4.66 2.83 -12.55
CA ILE A 66 4.20 3.92 -11.67
C ILE A 66 2.98 4.61 -12.28
N LYS A 67 3.05 5.02 -13.55
CA LYS A 67 1.93 5.66 -14.25
C LYS A 67 0.67 4.80 -14.25
N LEU A 68 0.80 3.51 -14.59
CA LEU A 68 -0.32 2.57 -14.60
C LEU A 68 -0.96 2.40 -13.21
N LEU A 69 -0.15 2.41 -12.15
CA LEU A 69 -0.64 2.31 -10.77
C LEU A 69 -1.35 3.60 -10.35
N ASN A 70 -0.79 4.76 -10.66
CA ASN A 70 -1.44 6.06 -10.41
C ASN A 70 -2.79 6.19 -11.13
N GLU A 71 -2.90 5.72 -12.37
CA GLU A 71 -4.17 5.68 -13.10
C GLU A 71 -5.23 4.81 -12.39
N LYS A 72 -4.82 3.65 -11.85
CA LYS A 72 -5.71 2.77 -11.07
C LYS A 72 -6.12 3.41 -9.74
N ASP A 73 -5.19 4.07 -9.06
CA ASP A 73 -5.46 4.74 -7.80
C ASP A 73 -6.38 5.95 -7.99
N ALA A 74 -6.19 6.73 -9.05
CA ALA A 74 -7.09 7.81 -9.43
C ALA A 74 -8.49 7.30 -9.71
N LEU A 75 -8.61 6.18 -10.46
CA LEU A 75 -9.89 5.54 -10.73
C LEU A 75 -10.57 5.02 -9.44
N PHE A 76 -9.82 4.35 -8.57
CA PHE A 76 -10.33 3.84 -7.30
C PHE A 76 -10.87 4.96 -6.40
N ASN A 77 -10.17 6.09 -6.39
CA ASN A 77 -10.54 7.27 -5.61
C ASN A 77 -11.54 8.20 -6.31
N GLN A 78 -11.91 7.92 -7.57
CA GLN A 78 -12.77 8.76 -8.40
C GLN A 78 -12.26 10.21 -8.52
N ILE A 79 -10.95 10.37 -8.64
CA ILE A 79 -10.27 11.66 -8.83
C ILE A 79 -9.57 11.72 -10.18
N ASP A 80 -9.27 12.94 -10.65
CA ASP A 80 -8.47 13.14 -11.84
C ASP A 80 -7.00 12.74 -11.61
N LEU A 81 -6.37 12.11 -12.60
CA LEU A 81 -4.97 11.69 -12.51
C LEU A 81 -4.04 12.87 -12.19
N LYS A 82 -4.26 14.05 -12.79
CA LYS A 82 -3.41 15.22 -12.53
C LYS A 82 -3.56 15.73 -11.10
N TYR A 83 -4.74 15.59 -10.51
CA TYR A 83 -4.95 15.94 -9.11
C TYR A 83 -4.16 15.00 -8.19
N LEU A 84 -4.13 13.70 -8.50
CA LEU A 84 -3.29 12.74 -7.78
C LEU A 84 -1.80 13.05 -7.95
N GLU A 85 -1.34 13.35 -9.16
CA GLU A 85 0.06 13.72 -9.43
C GLU A 85 0.48 14.96 -8.63
N LEU A 86 -0.36 15.99 -8.56
CA LEU A 86 -0.14 17.18 -7.73
C LEU A 86 0.05 16.86 -6.25
N ILE A 87 -0.71 15.89 -5.71
CA ILE A 87 -0.57 15.47 -4.31
C ILE A 87 0.78 14.78 -4.10
N LEU A 88 1.16 13.88 -5.01
CA LEU A 88 2.40 13.12 -4.92
C LEU A 88 3.64 14.00 -5.03
N GLU A 89 3.60 15.06 -5.84
CA GLU A 89 4.69 16.05 -5.95
C GLU A 89 4.83 16.95 -4.72
N SER A 90 3.79 17.02 -3.88
CA SER A 90 3.76 17.86 -2.67
C SER A 90 4.17 17.14 -1.39
N ALA A 91 4.38 15.82 -1.46
CA ALA A 91 4.74 14.94 -0.34
C ALA A 91 6.27 14.81 -0.20
#